data_AF-A0A9D5VWE9-F1
#
_entry.id   AF-A0A9D5VWE9-F1
#
_cell.length_a   1.000
_cell.length_b   1.000
_cell.length_c   1.000
_cell.angle_alpha   90.00
_cell.angle_beta   90.00
_cell.angle_gamma   90.00
#
_symmetry.space_group_name_H-M   'P 1'
#
loop_
_entity.id
_entity.type
_entity.pdbx_description
1 polymer ?
#
loop_
_entity_poly.entity_id
_entity_poly.type
_entity_poly.pdbx_seq_one_letter_code
_entity_poly.pdbx_strand_id
1 'polypeptide(L)'
;MIKFIIIPIILIAVAGFSIETAQAVQTKLTVRAKAYDAKFIGESFGGANITIKDSMTGKVLAKGSTSGGTGDTKKIMQTPNIRGISITDANTAKFEASINIEEPTLLTIEAEAPYSIEQSKIKTSTQVWLLPGKDIIGDGIILEFHGFSVSIKSPSKDFKVKLSGGKASVPISAAIFMM
;
A
#
# COMPACT_ATOMS: atom_id res chain seq x y z
N MET A 1 18.49 -11.77 -85.23
CA MET A 1 18.99 -10.98 -84.08
C MET A 1 17.81 -10.68 -83.17
N ILE A 2 17.64 -11.49 -82.12
CA ILE A 2 16.55 -11.35 -81.12
C ILE A 2 17.24 -11.24 -79.76
N LYS A 3 17.11 -10.10 -79.09
CA LYS A 3 17.60 -9.88 -77.72
C LYS A 3 16.42 -10.08 -76.77
N PHE A 4 16.42 -11.19 -76.04
CA PHE A 4 15.55 -11.39 -74.88
C PHE A 4 16.17 -10.66 -73.69
N ILE A 5 15.46 -9.67 -73.17
CA ILE A 5 15.78 -8.99 -71.90
C ILE A 5 15.13 -9.82 -70.78
N ILE A 6 15.94 -10.44 -69.94
CA ILE A 6 15.53 -11.04 -68.66
C ILE A 6 15.54 -9.92 -67.61
N ILE A 7 14.38 -9.62 -67.03
CA ILE A 7 14.26 -8.83 -65.80
C ILE A 7 14.08 -9.84 -64.66
N PRO A 8 14.93 -9.84 -63.62
CA PRO A 8 14.67 -10.65 -62.45
C PRO A 8 13.65 -9.94 -61.56
N ILE A 9 12.50 -10.59 -61.34
CA ILE A 9 11.51 -10.19 -60.33
C ILE A 9 12.10 -10.55 -58.96
N ILE A 10 12.50 -9.54 -58.19
CA ILE A 10 12.89 -9.70 -56.78
C ILE A 10 11.61 -9.89 -55.97
N LEU A 11 11.36 -11.13 -55.54
CA LEU A 11 10.30 -11.48 -54.61
C LEU A 11 10.75 -11.12 -53.19
N ILE A 12 10.32 -9.96 -52.68
CA ILE A 12 10.54 -9.58 -51.28
C ILE A 12 9.60 -10.42 -50.40
N ALA A 13 10.16 -11.43 -49.74
CA ALA A 13 9.46 -12.17 -48.70
C ALA A 13 9.25 -11.25 -47.49
N VAL A 14 8.05 -10.71 -47.34
CA VAL A 14 7.64 -10.00 -46.12
C VAL A 14 7.43 -11.06 -45.04
N ALA A 15 8.48 -11.34 -44.27
CA ALA A 15 8.38 -12.10 -43.03
C ALA A 15 7.50 -11.29 -42.07
N GLY A 16 6.27 -11.76 -41.84
CA GLY A 16 5.35 -11.16 -40.88
C GLY A 16 5.94 -11.25 -39.48
N PHE A 17 6.47 -10.13 -38.97
CA PHE A 17 6.69 -9.96 -37.54
C PHE A 17 5.32 -9.92 -36.86
N SER A 18 4.92 -11.03 -36.25
CA SER A 18 3.79 -11.03 -35.32
C SER A 18 4.19 -10.17 -34.12
N ILE A 19 3.60 -8.99 -34.01
CA ILE A 19 3.70 -8.15 -32.83
C ILE A 19 2.90 -8.88 -31.75
N GLU A 20 3.59 -9.57 -30.84
CA GLU A 20 2.94 -10.05 -29.62
C GLU A 20 2.53 -8.83 -28.81
N THR A 21 1.25 -8.52 -28.81
CA THR A 21 0.69 -7.51 -27.91
C THR A 21 0.79 -8.06 -26.50
N ALA A 22 1.65 -7.48 -25.67
CA ALA A 22 1.70 -7.79 -24.24
C ALA A 22 0.30 -7.58 -23.66
N GLN A 23 -0.32 -8.65 -23.18
CA GLN A 23 -1.63 -8.56 -22.53
C GLN A 23 -1.44 -8.26 -21.04
N ALA A 24 -2.29 -7.40 -20.49
CA ALA A 24 -2.22 -7.05 -19.08
C ALA A 24 -2.47 -8.29 -18.22
N VAL A 25 -1.48 -8.66 -17.40
CA VAL A 25 -1.55 -9.82 -16.51
C VAL A 25 -1.99 -9.36 -15.13
N GLN A 26 -3.09 -9.94 -14.65
CA GLN A 26 -3.55 -9.73 -13.28
C GLN A 26 -2.50 -10.24 -12.29
N THR A 27 -1.94 -9.34 -11.51
CA THR A 27 -0.90 -9.61 -10.52
C THR A 27 -1.38 -9.17 -9.15
N LYS A 28 -1.29 -10.06 -8.15
CA LYS A 28 -1.77 -9.80 -6.79
C LYS A 28 -0.69 -9.15 -5.93
N LEU A 29 -1.09 -8.21 -5.10
CA LEU A 29 -0.22 -7.51 -4.16
C LEU A 29 -0.93 -7.39 -2.81
N THR A 30 -0.30 -7.95 -1.78
CA THR A 30 -0.71 -7.76 -0.38
C THR A 30 0.08 -6.61 0.22
N VAL A 31 -0.60 -5.65 0.84
CA VAL A 31 0.00 -4.53 1.55
C VAL A 31 -0.50 -4.51 2.99
N ARG A 32 0.39 -4.23 3.94
CA ARG A 32 0.09 -4.17 5.36
C ARG A 32 0.71 -2.93 5.98
N ALA A 33 0.07 -2.43 7.03
CA ALA A 33 0.59 -1.36 7.87
C ALA A 33 0.98 -1.93 9.23
N LYS A 34 2.21 -1.63 9.68
CA LYS A 34 2.74 -2.13 10.95
C LYS A 34 3.34 -0.99 11.76
N ALA A 35 3.05 -1.00 13.04
CA ALA A 35 3.69 -0.16 14.03
C ALA A 35 5.19 -0.54 14.13
N TYR A 36 6.10 0.44 14.14
CA TYR A 36 7.54 0.20 14.21
C TYR A 36 7.87 -0.55 15.51
N ASP A 37 8.61 -1.65 15.37
CA ASP A 37 8.92 -2.58 16.48
C ASP A 37 7.69 -3.03 17.30
N ALA A 38 6.50 -3.00 16.68
CA ALA A 38 5.23 -3.33 17.32
C ALA A 38 4.31 -4.12 16.36
N LYS A 39 3.01 -4.16 16.67
CA LYS A 39 2.01 -4.98 15.95
C LYS A 39 1.46 -4.34 14.68
N PHE A 40 0.67 -5.09 13.92
CA PHE A 40 -0.02 -4.55 12.75
C PHE A 40 -1.11 -3.55 13.15
N ILE A 41 -1.30 -2.51 12.33
CA ILE A 41 -2.35 -1.51 12.53
C ILE A 41 -3.66 -2.09 11.99
N GLY A 42 -4.40 -2.77 12.87
CA GLY A 42 -5.72 -3.33 12.57
C GLY A 42 -6.86 -2.33 12.70
N GLU A 43 -8.07 -2.78 12.37
CA GLU A 43 -9.30 -1.96 12.42
C GLU A 43 -9.55 -1.36 13.81
N SER A 44 -9.25 -2.11 14.87
CA SER A 44 -9.38 -1.66 16.27
C SER A 44 -8.44 -0.49 16.62
N PHE A 45 -7.42 -0.24 15.81
CA PHE A 45 -6.48 0.87 15.96
C PHE A 45 -6.64 1.93 14.86
N GLY A 46 -7.80 1.94 14.20
CA GLY A 46 -8.18 2.91 13.18
C GLY A 46 -7.79 2.56 11.76
N GLY A 47 -7.17 1.39 11.55
CA GLY A 47 -6.81 0.85 10.23
C GLY A 47 -5.81 1.72 9.46
N ALA A 48 -5.48 1.27 8.26
CA ALA A 48 -4.66 2.01 7.32
C ALA A 48 -5.34 2.12 5.97
N ASN A 49 -5.31 3.32 5.36
CA ASN A 49 -5.74 3.53 3.99
C ASN A 49 -4.52 3.44 3.07
N ILE A 50 -4.58 2.55 2.08
CA ILE A 50 -3.51 2.25 1.14
C ILE A 50 -3.86 2.83 -0.23
N THR A 51 -2.89 3.49 -0.86
CA THR A 51 -2.97 3.94 -2.25
C THR A 51 -1.77 3.42 -3.01
N ILE A 52 -2.00 2.67 -4.07
CA ILE A 52 -0.96 2.11 -4.94
C ILE A 52 -1.02 2.86 -6.26
N LYS A 53 0.11 3.43 -6.66
CA LYS A 53 0.25 4.22 -7.89
C LYS A 53 1.34 3.66 -8.76
N ASP A 54 1.18 3.81 -10.06
CA ASP A 54 2.30 3.75 -10.99
C ASP A 54 3.25 4.92 -10.68
N SER A 55 4.53 4.65 -10.42
CA SER A 55 5.50 5.66 -10.01
C SER A 55 5.87 6.63 -11.12
N MET A 56 5.78 6.22 -12.38
CA MET A 56 6.15 7.04 -13.54
C MET A 56 5.04 8.02 -13.91
N THR A 57 3.80 7.53 -13.94
CA THR A 57 2.63 8.29 -14.41
C THR A 57 1.84 8.92 -13.26
N GLY A 58 2.03 8.46 -12.02
CA GLY A 58 1.24 8.85 -10.86
C GLY A 58 -0.19 8.28 -10.86
N LYS A 59 -0.55 7.47 -11.86
CA LYS A 59 -1.89 6.86 -11.98
C LYS A 59 -2.17 5.96 -10.78
N VAL A 60 -3.29 6.17 -10.11
CA VAL A 60 -3.75 5.26 -9.04
C VAL A 60 -4.20 3.95 -9.69
N LEU A 61 -3.54 2.86 -9.30
CA LEU A 61 -3.81 1.51 -9.78
C LEU A 61 -4.75 0.75 -8.85
N ALA A 62 -4.63 0.98 -7.54
CA ALA A 62 -5.53 0.42 -6.53
C ALA A 62 -5.56 1.33 -5.29
N LYS A 63 -6.70 1.32 -4.59
CA LYS A 63 -6.88 2.05 -3.34
C LYS A 63 -7.87 1.33 -2.44
N GLY A 64 -7.63 1.30 -1.14
CA GLY A 64 -8.55 0.73 -0.17
C GLY A 64 -7.97 0.70 1.23
N SER A 65 -8.76 0.24 2.20
CA SER A 65 -8.34 0.12 3.59
C SER A 65 -7.88 -1.30 3.91
N THR A 66 -6.96 -1.42 4.86
CA THR A 66 -6.63 -2.71 5.47
C THR A 66 -7.81 -3.22 6.30
N SER A 67 -8.12 -4.50 6.23
CA SER A 67 -9.08 -5.17 7.11
C SER A 67 -8.40 -6.30 7.89
N GLY A 68 -8.85 -6.54 9.12
CA GLY A 68 -8.28 -7.51 10.06
C GLY A 68 -7.77 -6.88 11.35
N GLY A 69 -7.26 -7.75 12.23
CA GLY A 69 -6.75 -7.42 13.56
C GLY A 69 -5.26 -7.12 13.60
N THR A 70 -4.76 -6.89 14.81
CA THR A 70 -3.35 -6.52 15.07
C THR A 70 -2.33 -7.67 14.91
N GLY A 71 -2.81 -8.88 14.56
CA GLY A 71 -2.00 -10.10 14.47
C GLY A 71 -1.75 -10.79 15.81
N ASP A 72 -1.12 -11.96 15.75
CA ASP A 72 -0.78 -12.78 16.92
C ASP A 72 0.33 -12.13 17.76
N THR A 73 0.00 -11.78 19.01
CA THR A 73 0.94 -11.09 19.92
C THR A 73 2.12 -11.97 20.32
N LYS A 74 1.92 -13.28 20.49
CA LYS A 74 3.00 -14.21 20.82
C LYS A 74 3.97 -14.34 19.65
N LYS A 75 3.45 -14.47 18.43
CA LYS A 75 4.26 -14.57 17.21
C LYS A 75 5.06 -13.29 16.96
N ILE A 76 4.44 -12.12 17.11
CA ILE A 76 5.06 -10.84 16.72
C ILE A 76 5.96 -10.27 17.82
N MET A 77 5.54 -10.34 19.09
CA MET A 77 6.18 -9.60 20.19
C MET A 77 6.97 -10.46 21.18
N GLN A 78 6.66 -11.76 21.28
CA GLN A 78 7.25 -12.62 22.31
C GLN A 78 8.21 -13.66 21.75
N THR A 79 8.11 -13.95 20.46
CA THR A 79 8.93 -14.93 19.77
C THR A 79 9.96 -14.18 18.91
N PRO A 80 11.26 -14.54 18.98
CA PRO A 80 12.26 -13.94 18.09
C PRO A 80 11.89 -14.11 16.62
N ASN A 81 11.89 -13.01 15.87
CA ASN A 81 11.59 -13.03 14.44
C ASN A 81 12.76 -13.66 13.66
N ILE A 82 12.51 -14.80 13.03
CA ILE A 82 13.49 -15.50 12.20
C ILE A 82 13.28 -15.06 10.75
N ARG A 83 14.39 -14.71 10.07
CA ARG A 83 14.36 -14.30 8.65
C ARG A 83 13.67 -15.38 7.79
N GLY A 84 12.75 -14.95 6.93
CA GLY A 84 12.02 -15.82 6.01
C GLY A 84 10.84 -16.56 6.65
N ILE A 85 10.65 -16.45 7.96
CA ILE A 85 9.46 -16.96 8.63
C ILE A 85 8.40 -15.86 8.69
N SER A 86 7.20 -16.21 8.26
CA SER A 86 6.07 -15.28 8.25
C SER A 86 5.70 -14.85 9.66
N ILE A 87 5.54 -13.54 9.84
CA ILE A 87 5.05 -12.93 11.09
C ILE A 87 3.54 -12.68 11.08
N THR A 88 2.86 -13.08 10.00
CA THR A 88 1.43 -12.85 9.79
C THR A 88 0.61 -14.14 9.88
N ASP A 89 -0.70 -13.97 9.97
CA ASP A 89 -1.71 -15.03 9.91
C ASP A 89 -2.97 -14.53 9.18
N ALA A 90 -4.02 -15.36 9.14
CA ALA A 90 -5.27 -15.03 8.47
C ALA A 90 -6.00 -13.82 9.08
N ASN A 91 -5.77 -13.53 10.36
CA ASN A 91 -6.41 -12.43 11.08
C ASN A 91 -5.60 -11.14 11.03
N THR A 92 -4.35 -11.19 10.56
CA THR A 92 -3.48 -10.02 10.51
C THR A 92 -3.98 -9.06 9.43
N ALA A 93 -4.08 -7.78 9.78
CA ALA A 93 -4.61 -6.75 8.88
C ALA A 93 -3.87 -6.67 7.54
N LYS A 94 -4.62 -6.64 6.44
CA LYS A 94 -4.10 -6.48 5.06
C LYS A 94 -5.06 -5.75 4.15
N PHE A 95 -4.49 -5.15 3.11
CA PHE A 95 -5.18 -4.76 1.90
C PHE A 95 -4.65 -5.63 0.75
N GLU A 96 -5.54 -6.26 -0.02
CA GLU A 96 -5.18 -7.08 -1.17
C GLU A 96 -5.65 -6.40 -2.45
N ALA A 97 -4.71 -6.13 -3.35
CA ALA A 97 -4.98 -5.55 -4.66
C ALA A 97 -4.75 -6.58 -5.76
N SER A 98 -5.56 -6.51 -6.82
CA SER A 98 -5.31 -7.17 -8.10
C SER A 98 -5.05 -6.10 -9.14
N ILE A 99 -3.83 -6.06 -9.66
CA ILE A 99 -3.36 -5.00 -10.56
C ILE A 99 -3.03 -5.65 -11.91
N ASN A 100 -3.63 -5.15 -12.98
CA ASN A 100 -3.33 -5.60 -14.33
C ASN A 100 -2.15 -4.78 -14.87
N ILE A 101 -1.03 -5.44 -15.14
CA ILE A 101 0.18 -4.83 -15.69
C ILE A 101 0.70 -5.62 -16.90
N GLU A 102 1.16 -4.92 -17.93
CA GLU A 102 1.67 -5.52 -19.17
C GLU A 102 3.20 -5.71 -19.13
N GLU A 103 3.89 -4.86 -18.38
CA GLU A 103 5.33 -4.85 -18.24
C GLU A 103 5.73 -4.64 -16.77
N PRO A 104 6.98 -4.95 -16.38
CA PRO A 104 7.50 -4.58 -15.07
C PRO A 104 7.18 -3.12 -14.76
N THR A 105 6.45 -2.89 -13.67
CA THR A 105 5.96 -1.55 -13.31
C THR A 105 6.49 -1.18 -11.93
N LEU A 106 7.13 -0.02 -11.82
CA LEU A 106 7.53 0.53 -10.53
C LEU A 106 6.30 1.14 -9.86
N LEU A 107 6.00 0.68 -8.65
CA LEU A 107 4.84 1.10 -7.87
C LEU A 107 5.26 1.99 -6.72
N THR A 108 4.54 3.08 -6.49
CA THR A 108 4.56 3.85 -5.25
C THR A 108 3.40 3.39 -4.38
N ILE A 109 3.70 2.80 -3.24
CA ILE A 109 2.72 2.36 -2.26
C ILE A 109 2.73 3.38 -1.13
N GLU A 110 1.60 4.05 -0.93
CA GLU A 110 1.38 5.02 0.14
C GLU A 110 0.41 4.43 1.16
N ALA A 111 0.71 4.59 2.44
CA ALA A 111 -0.17 4.17 3.52
C ALA A 111 -0.37 5.34 4.51
N GLU A 112 -1.61 5.56 4.91
CA GLU A 112 -2.00 6.55 5.92
C GLU A 112 -2.65 5.84 7.11
N ALA A 113 -2.08 6.01 8.30
CA ALA A 113 -2.54 5.34 9.51
C ALA A 113 -2.19 6.13 10.78
N PRO A 114 -2.97 5.97 11.88
CA PRO A 114 -4.31 5.40 11.93
C PRO A 114 -5.29 6.22 11.10
N TYR A 115 -6.05 5.59 10.20
CA TYR A 115 -6.85 6.33 9.23
C TYR A 115 -8.07 7.01 9.86
N SER A 116 -8.68 6.37 10.86
CA SER A 116 -9.89 6.89 11.54
C SER A 116 -9.60 7.98 12.59
N ILE A 117 -8.33 8.27 12.89
CA ILE A 117 -7.91 9.24 13.92
C ILE A 117 -7.18 10.37 13.21
N GLU A 118 -7.94 11.32 12.65
CA GLU A 118 -7.43 12.38 11.76
C GLU A 118 -6.21 13.12 12.34
N GLN A 119 -6.26 13.52 13.62
CA GLN A 119 -5.16 14.26 14.25
C GLN A 119 -3.87 13.45 14.48
N SER A 120 -3.88 12.15 14.20
CA SER A 120 -2.71 11.26 14.35
C SER A 120 -2.34 10.52 13.09
N LYS A 121 -3.07 10.79 12.00
CA LYS A 121 -2.81 10.21 10.71
C LYS A 121 -1.44 10.69 10.23
N ILE A 122 -0.52 9.76 10.09
CA ILE A 122 0.75 9.99 9.40
C ILE A 122 0.75 9.20 8.10
N LYS A 123 1.59 9.63 7.16
CA LYS A 123 1.77 8.97 5.87
C LYS A 123 3.17 8.39 5.78
N THR A 124 3.26 7.15 5.34
CA THR A 124 4.51 6.48 4.95
C THR A 124 4.38 5.98 3.52
N SER A 125 5.50 5.81 2.83
CA SER A 125 5.50 5.27 1.48
C SER A 125 6.75 4.46 1.19
N THR A 126 6.63 3.54 0.24
CA THR A 126 7.74 2.81 -0.33
C THR A 126 7.54 2.63 -1.83
N GLN A 127 8.61 2.24 -2.53
CA GLN A 127 8.55 1.86 -3.93
C GLN A 127 8.96 0.42 -4.12
N VAL A 128 8.25 -0.29 -4.99
CA VAL A 128 8.53 -1.70 -5.30
C VAL A 128 8.25 -1.99 -6.76
N TRP A 129 9.06 -2.84 -7.37
CA TRP A 129 8.77 -3.38 -8.70
C TRP A 129 7.74 -4.48 -8.60
N LEU A 130 6.67 -4.36 -9.38
CA LEU A 130 5.72 -5.44 -9.63
C LEU A 130 6.00 -6.02 -11.02
N LEU A 131 6.20 -7.34 -11.09
CA LEU A 131 6.44 -8.05 -12.35
C LEU A 131 5.15 -8.75 -12.81
N PRO A 132 4.78 -8.69 -14.09
CA PRO A 132 3.57 -9.34 -14.60
C PRO A 132 3.49 -10.83 -14.21
N GLY A 133 2.39 -11.22 -13.56
CA GLY A 133 2.14 -12.60 -13.12
C GLY A 133 2.99 -13.08 -11.94
N LYS A 134 3.78 -12.20 -11.30
CA LYS A 134 4.55 -12.49 -10.10
C LYS A 134 3.89 -11.85 -8.89
N ASP A 135 2.97 -12.60 -8.30
CA ASP A 135 2.25 -12.19 -7.10
C ASP A 135 3.19 -11.92 -5.91
N ILE A 136 2.90 -10.85 -5.18
CA ILE A 136 3.53 -10.52 -3.89
C ILE A 136 2.47 -10.77 -2.80
N ILE A 137 2.47 -12.00 -2.25
CA ILE A 137 1.49 -12.51 -1.27
C ILE A 137 2.16 -12.90 0.06
N GLY A 138 1.37 -13.40 1.02
CA GLY A 138 1.84 -13.79 2.35
C GLY A 138 1.97 -12.59 3.28
N ASP A 139 3.19 -12.30 3.73
CA ASP A 139 3.48 -11.08 4.49
C ASP A 139 3.33 -9.84 3.61
N GLY A 140 3.59 -9.96 2.30
CA GLY A 140 3.42 -8.89 1.33
C GLY A 140 4.41 -7.74 1.55
N ILE A 141 3.99 -6.53 1.18
CA ILE A 141 4.72 -5.30 1.49
C ILE A 141 4.22 -4.74 2.82
N ILE A 142 5.10 -4.71 3.81
CA ILE A 142 4.81 -4.14 5.13
C ILE A 142 5.38 -2.72 5.16
N LEU A 143 4.51 -1.72 5.34
CA LEU A 143 4.92 -0.35 5.59
C LEU A 143 4.96 -0.11 7.09
N GLU A 144 6.13 0.30 7.58
CA GLU A 144 6.32 0.62 8.98
C GLU A 144 5.99 2.08 9.26
N PHE A 145 5.28 2.29 10.37
CA PHE A 145 4.84 3.57 10.89
C PHE A 145 5.60 3.86 12.16
N HIS A 146 6.22 5.02 12.25
CA HIS A 146 6.90 5.48 13.45
C HIS A 146 6.07 6.56 14.12
N GLY A 147 5.96 6.52 15.45
CA GLY A 147 5.52 7.66 16.24
C GLY A 147 4.43 7.33 17.24
N PHE A 148 3.36 8.11 17.25
CA PHE A 148 2.32 8.01 18.25
C PHE A 148 0.92 8.23 17.66
N SER A 149 -0.04 7.42 18.12
CA SER A 149 -1.47 7.67 17.97
C SER A 149 -1.95 8.52 19.15
N VAL A 150 -2.46 9.72 18.85
CA VAL A 150 -2.92 10.75 19.79
C VAL A 150 -4.42 10.97 19.63
N SER A 151 -5.20 10.55 20.62
CA SER A 151 -6.64 10.77 20.67
C SER A 151 -6.98 11.87 21.67
N ILE A 152 -7.50 13.00 21.20
CA ILE A 152 -7.95 14.09 22.07
C ILE A 152 -9.22 13.63 22.80
N LYS A 153 -9.18 13.64 24.13
CA LYS A 153 -10.30 13.28 25.01
C LYS A 153 -11.08 14.51 25.47
N SER A 154 -10.41 15.63 25.68
CA SER A 154 -11.01 16.90 26.07
C SER A 154 -10.18 18.07 25.54
N PRO A 155 -10.81 19.18 25.11
CA PRO A 155 -12.26 19.36 24.95
C PRO A 155 -12.83 18.53 23.79
N SER A 156 -14.11 18.12 23.89
CA SER A 156 -14.81 17.51 22.75
C SER A 156 -15.07 18.56 21.66
N LYS A 157 -15.38 18.11 20.43
CA LYS A 157 -15.63 19.00 19.28
C LYS A 157 -16.72 20.05 19.56
N ASP A 158 -17.71 19.70 20.38
CA ASP A 158 -18.84 20.56 20.73
C ASP A 158 -18.69 21.25 22.11
N PHE A 159 -17.48 21.21 22.69
CA PHE A 159 -17.23 21.83 23.98
C PHE A 159 -17.42 23.34 23.92
N LYS A 160 -18.26 23.85 24.81
CA LYS A 160 -18.51 25.28 24.99
C LYS A 160 -17.97 25.72 26.34
N VAL A 161 -17.28 26.86 26.36
CA VAL A 161 -16.79 27.46 27.59
C VAL A 161 -17.37 28.86 27.78
N LYS A 162 -17.78 29.17 29.01
CA LYS A 162 -18.20 30.53 29.39
C LYS A 162 -17.00 31.29 29.94
N LEU A 163 -16.87 32.55 29.54
CA LEU A 163 -15.83 33.44 30.05
C LEU A 163 -16.27 33.98 31.42
N SER A 164 -15.38 33.93 32.39
CA SER A 164 -15.51 34.61 33.69
C SER A 164 -14.41 35.67 33.79
N GLY A 165 -14.80 36.95 33.85
CA GLY A 165 -13.84 38.07 33.85
C GLY A 165 -12.92 38.12 32.62
N GLY A 166 -13.42 37.69 31.45
CA GLY A 166 -12.64 37.59 30.21
C GLY A 166 -11.69 36.39 30.14
N LYS A 167 -11.69 35.49 31.13
CA LYS A 167 -10.86 34.28 31.17
C LYS A 167 -11.72 33.02 31.18
N ALA A 168 -11.19 31.93 30.67
CA ALA A 168 -11.80 30.60 30.73
C ALA A 168 -10.73 29.54 31.01
N SER A 169 -11.11 28.54 31.80
CA SER A 169 -10.30 27.33 31.99
C SER A 169 -10.89 26.21 31.13
N VAL A 170 -10.07 25.59 30.31
CA VAL A 170 -10.47 24.50 29.43
C VAL A 170 -9.66 23.26 29.80
N PRO A 171 -10.29 22.16 30.23
CA PRO A 171 -9.57 20.94 30.51
C PRO A 171 -9.08 20.32 29.19
N ILE A 172 -7.75 20.15 29.08
CA ILE A 172 -7.10 19.51 27.94
C ILE A 172 -6.63 18.13 28.38
N SER A 173 -7.03 17.09 27.64
CA SER A 173 -6.55 15.74 27.86
C SER A 173 -6.51 14.95 26.56
N ALA A 174 -5.53 14.05 26.45
CA ALA A 174 -5.36 13.16 25.31
C ALA A 174 -4.90 11.77 25.79
N ALA A 175 -5.25 10.73 25.03
CA ALA A 175 -4.61 9.42 25.11
C ALA A 175 -3.52 9.33 24.04
N ILE A 176 -2.34 8.86 24.43
CA ILE A 176 -1.20 8.70 23.55
C ILE A 176 -0.78 7.23 23.60
N PHE A 177 -0.70 6.60 22.44
CA PHE A 177 -0.23 5.23 22.26
C PHE A 177 0.94 5.23 21.28
N MET A 178 1.95 4.40 21.54
CA MET A 178 3.05 4.23 20.60
C MET A 178 2.57 3.50 19.33
N MET A 179 3.10 3.95 18.20
CA MET A 179 3.02 3.31 16.88
C MET A 179 4.41 3.03 16.37
#